data_AF-A0AAE1EDQ6-F1
#
_entry.id   AF-A0AAE1EDQ6-F1
#
_cell.length_a   1.000
_cell.length_b   1.000
_cell.length_c   1.000
_cell.angle_alpha   90.00
_cell.angle_beta   90.00
_cell.angle_gamma   90.00
#
_symmetry.space_group_name_H-M   'P 1'
#
loop_
_entity.id
_entity.type
_entity.pdbx_description
1 polymer ?
#
loop_
_entity_poly.entity_id
_entity_poly.type
_entity_poly.pdbx_seq_one_letter_code
_entity_poly.pdbx_strand_id
1 'polypeptide(L)'
;MEGEKGIVQLKERLKNAKGKTVAARSLGVGCNADTCKRRCKDKITGEQRNDILKSFCDLGQPQMRWNFIARFFKEAEPKYRRTVKPKGTSRYYTLIINGEEKIVCKKFYLRTLSIAETVVNRELREKTKLGFFEANENRRHSNPPGDLNEDREEIKNQIESFAVVDSHYCRKSSTRKYLSSTLSIDQIHRIYVIKRKEAD
;
A
#
# COMPACT_ATOMS: atom_id res chain seq x y z
N MET A 1 26.54 6.95 -29.68
CA MET A 1 25.77 7.23 -28.45
C MET A 1 24.39 7.64 -28.89
N GLU A 2 23.39 6.80 -28.69
CA GLU A 2 21.99 7.21 -28.56
C GLU A 2 21.22 6.01 -28.03
N GLY A 3 20.85 6.08 -26.76
CA GLY A 3 20.10 5.05 -26.05
C GLY A 3 18.61 5.29 -26.25
N GLU A 4 17.96 4.37 -26.95
CA GLU A 4 16.53 4.41 -27.16
C GLU A 4 15.75 4.23 -25.85
N LYS A 5 14.93 5.25 -25.56
CA LYS A 5 14.02 5.32 -24.42
C LYS A 5 12.81 4.42 -24.68
N GLY A 6 12.90 3.14 -24.32
CA GLY A 6 11.74 2.25 -24.27
C GLY A 6 10.93 2.41 -22.99
N ILE A 7 10.17 3.51 -22.84
CA ILE A 7 9.13 3.62 -21.80
C ILE A 7 7.86 2.96 -22.36
N VAL A 8 7.63 1.70 -22.05
CA VAL A 8 6.35 1.04 -22.35
C VAL A 8 5.32 1.52 -21.32
N GLN A 9 4.53 2.54 -21.68
CA GLN A 9 3.38 2.97 -20.90
C GLN A 9 2.13 2.16 -21.30
N LEU A 10 1.77 1.18 -20.48
CA LEU A 10 0.38 0.75 -20.36
C LEU A 10 -0.20 1.43 -19.11
N LYS A 11 -0.90 2.55 -19.31
CA LYS A 11 -1.69 3.21 -18.26
C LYS A 11 -3.16 2.87 -18.43
N GLU A 12 -3.52 1.64 -18.08
CA GLU A 12 -4.92 1.38 -17.72
C GLU A 12 -5.19 2.09 -16.40
N ARG A 13 -6.31 2.82 -16.33
CA ARG A 13 -6.68 3.61 -15.15
C ARG A 13 -7.60 2.76 -14.28
N LEU A 14 -7.12 2.31 -13.13
CA LEU A 14 -7.92 1.51 -12.19
C LEU A 14 -8.57 2.41 -11.15
N LYS A 15 -9.86 2.22 -10.85
CA LYS A 15 -10.54 2.93 -9.75
C LYS A 15 -10.27 2.19 -8.44
N ASN A 16 -9.86 2.91 -7.40
CA ASN A 16 -9.75 2.33 -6.06
C ASN A 16 -11.15 2.23 -5.39
N ALA A 17 -11.23 1.58 -4.23
CA ALA A 17 -12.48 1.44 -3.47
C ALA A 17 -13.15 2.78 -3.07
N LYS A 18 -12.40 3.90 -3.15
CA LYS A 18 -12.89 5.27 -2.91
C LYS A 18 -13.21 6.02 -4.20
N GLY A 19 -13.32 5.33 -5.34
CA GLY A 19 -13.58 5.90 -6.66
C GLY A 19 -12.44 6.71 -7.29
N LYS A 20 -11.30 6.88 -6.60
CA LYS A 20 -10.16 7.63 -7.13
C LYS A 20 -9.45 6.83 -8.21
N THR A 21 -9.14 7.48 -9.32
CA THR A 21 -8.37 6.90 -10.41
C THR A 21 -6.91 6.77 -10.01
N VAL A 22 -6.39 5.55 -10.08
CA VAL A 22 -5.00 5.20 -9.81
C VAL A 22 -4.38 4.66 -11.08
N ALA A 23 -3.14 5.05 -11.38
CA ALA A 23 -2.41 4.48 -12.50
C ALA A 23 -2.22 2.97 -12.31
N ALA A 24 -2.39 2.18 -13.37
CA ALA A 24 -2.00 0.78 -13.38
C ALA A 24 -0.54 0.62 -12.96
N ARG A 25 -0.24 -0.53 -12.36
CA ARG A 25 1.14 -0.90 -12.06
C ARG A 25 1.90 -1.05 -13.37
N SER A 26 3.01 -0.34 -13.50
CA SER A 26 3.94 -0.47 -14.61
C SER A 26 5.21 -1.15 -14.13
N LEU A 27 5.94 -1.82 -15.03
CA LEU A 27 7.25 -2.37 -14.70
C LEU A 27 8.21 -1.29 -14.21
N GLY A 28 8.96 -1.62 -13.16
CA GLY A 28 10.12 -0.85 -12.77
C GLY A 28 11.33 -1.14 -13.67
N VAL A 29 12.27 -0.20 -13.71
CA VAL A 29 13.57 -0.40 -14.37
C VAL A 29 14.23 -1.67 -13.80
N GLY A 30 14.66 -2.56 -14.71
CA GLY A 30 15.34 -3.80 -14.34
C GLY A 30 16.68 -3.54 -13.64
N CYS A 31 17.34 -4.59 -13.17
CA CYS A 31 18.72 -4.46 -12.69
C CYS A 31 19.67 -4.10 -13.84
N ASN A 32 20.73 -3.35 -13.55
CA ASN A 32 21.79 -3.09 -14.52
C ASN A 32 22.46 -4.43 -14.90
N ALA A 33 22.69 -4.66 -16.21
CA ALA A 33 23.23 -5.90 -16.73
C ALA A 33 24.67 -6.14 -16.22
N ASP A 34 25.51 -5.09 -16.27
CA ASP A 34 26.95 -5.19 -16.02
C ASP A 34 27.27 -5.43 -14.54
N THR A 35 26.43 -4.92 -13.64
CA THR A 35 26.63 -5.02 -12.19
C THR A 35 25.81 -6.14 -11.54
N CYS A 36 24.89 -6.76 -12.29
CA CYS A 36 24.04 -7.81 -11.76
C CYS A 36 24.76 -9.16 -11.76
N LYS A 37 25.31 -9.54 -10.59
CA LYS A 37 25.91 -10.87 -10.35
C LYS A 37 25.00 -12.06 -10.70
N ARG A 38 23.68 -11.85 -10.75
CA ARG A 38 22.68 -12.88 -11.04
C ARG A 38 22.27 -12.93 -12.51
N ARG A 39 22.78 -12.03 -13.36
CA ARG A 39 22.48 -11.92 -14.80
C ARG A 39 20.98 -12.02 -15.11
N CYS A 40 20.16 -11.27 -14.39
CA CYS A 40 18.70 -11.44 -14.44
C CYS A 40 18.09 -11.06 -15.79
N LYS A 41 18.69 -10.08 -16.50
CA LYS A 41 18.24 -9.66 -17.82
C LYS A 41 18.41 -10.77 -18.87
N ASP A 42 19.48 -11.56 -18.76
CA ASP A 42 19.75 -12.69 -19.65
C ASP A 42 18.78 -13.85 -19.41
N LYS A 43 18.24 -13.96 -18.20
CA LYS A 43 17.32 -15.04 -17.81
C LYS A 43 15.86 -14.72 -18.11
N ILE A 44 15.50 -13.44 -18.07
CA ILE A 44 14.11 -12.97 -18.09
C ILE A 44 14.01 -11.71 -18.94
N THR A 45 13.30 -11.80 -20.06
CA THR A 45 13.09 -10.71 -21.00
C THR A 45 12.09 -9.67 -20.48
N GLY A 46 12.05 -8.49 -21.11
CA GLY A 46 11.09 -7.44 -20.74
C GLY A 46 9.63 -7.88 -20.89
N GLU A 47 9.33 -8.62 -21.94
CA GLU A 47 7.99 -9.18 -22.21
C GLU A 47 7.57 -10.17 -21.13
N GLN A 48 8.45 -11.12 -20.79
CA GLN A 48 8.19 -12.07 -19.71
C GLN A 48 7.96 -11.37 -18.37
N ARG A 49 8.66 -10.26 -18.10
CA ARG A 49 8.38 -9.45 -16.89
C ARG A 49 6.98 -8.85 -16.92
N ASN A 50 6.53 -8.37 -18.08
CA ASN A 50 5.18 -7.84 -18.24
C ASN A 50 4.14 -8.94 -18.02
N ASP A 51 4.34 -10.13 -18.54
CA ASP A 51 3.42 -11.27 -18.36
C ASP A 51 3.32 -11.68 -16.88
N ILE A 52 4.47 -11.71 -16.19
CA ILE A 52 4.53 -11.94 -14.74
C ILE A 52 3.77 -10.85 -13.98
N LEU A 53 3.98 -9.58 -14.33
CA LEU A 53 3.29 -8.46 -13.68
C LEU A 53 1.79 -8.52 -13.92
N LYS A 54 1.36 -8.84 -15.15
CA LYS A 54 -0.04 -8.99 -15.53
C LYS A 54 -0.69 -10.12 -14.74
N SER A 55 -0.10 -11.30 -14.76
CA SER A 55 -0.55 -12.46 -13.97
C SER A 55 -0.64 -12.13 -12.49
N PHE A 56 0.33 -11.41 -11.93
CA PHE A 56 0.31 -10.96 -10.54
C PHE A 56 -0.80 -9.93 -10.24
N CYS A 57 -1.09 -9.02 -11.17
CA CYS A 57 -2.20 -8.08 -11.06
C CYS A 57 -3.55 -8.82 -11.15
N ASP A 58 -3.68 -9.79 -12.03
CA ASP A 58 -4.91 -10.53 -12.31
C ASP A 58 -5.34 -11.45 -11.15
N LEU A 59 -4.43 -11.79 -10.23
CA LEU A 59 -4.76 -12.56 -9.02
C LEU A 59 -5.87 -11.94 -8.15
N GLY A 60 -6.22 -10.66 -8.36
CA GLY A 60 -7.41 -9.97 -7.83
C GLY A 60 -7.43 -9.78 -6.32
N GLN A 61 -7.46 -10.88 -5.58
CA GLN A 61 -7.47 -10.91 -4.13
C GLN A 61 -6.09 -10.58 -3.54
N PRO A 62 -6.02 -9.70 -2.54
CA PRO A 62 -4.82 -9.45 -1.74
C PRO A 62 -4.13 -10.74 -1.30
N GLN A 63 -4.88 -11.69 -0.77
CA GLN A 63 -4.32 -12.94 -0.24
C GLN A 63 -3.52 -13.75 -1.27
N MET A 64 -4.08 -13.90 -2.48
CA MET A 64 -3.47 -14.66 -3.56
C MET A 64 -2.16 -14.03 -4.02
N ARG A 65 -2.12 -12.70 -4.09
CA ARG A 65 -0.88 -11.96 -4.38
C ARG A 65 0.17 -12.17 -3.29
N TRP A 66 -0.22 -12.29 -2.02
CA TRP A 66 0.77 -12.47 -0.95
C TRP A 66 1.29 -13.90 -1.02
N ASN A 67 0.43 -14.88 -1.22
CA ASN A 67 0.83 -16.28 -1.44
C ASN A 67 1.78 -16.41 -2.64
N PHE A 68 1.54 -15.66 -3.71
CA PHE A 68 2.47 -15.55 -4.84
C PHE A 68 3.84 -15.05 -4.38
N ILE A 69 3.89 -13.95 -3.62
CA ILE A 69 5.15 -13.41 -3.09
C ILE A 69 5.86 -14.43 -2.19
N ALA A 70 5.13 -15.08 -1.28
CA ALA A 70 5.66 -16.05 -0.33
C ALA A 70 6.24 -17.30 -1.00
N ARG A 71 5.62 -17.77 -2.10
CA ARG A 71 6.09 -18.92 -2.87
C ARG A 71 7.43 -18.64 -3.55
N PHE A 72 7.59 -17.41 -4.04
CA PHE A 72 8.75 -16.99 -4.82
C PHE A 72 9.84 -16.29 -4.01
N PHE A 73 9.68 -16.31 -2.70
CA PHE A 73 10.65 -15.83 -1.74
C PHE A 73 11.02 -16.95 -0.78
N LYS A 74 12.28 -17.38 -0.82
CA LYS A 74 12.81 -18.44 0.04
C LYS A 74 13.81 -17.84 1.03
N GLU A 75 13.53 -18.03 2.32
CA GLU A 75 14.51 -17.79 3.38
C GLU A 75 15.26 -19.10 3.64
N ALA A 76 16.58 -19.05 3.53
CA ALA A 76 17.42 -20.16 3.92
C ALA A 76 18.11 -19.84 5.24
N GLU A 77 18.06 -20.82 6.13
CA GLU A 77 18.82 -20.77 7.36
C GLU A 77 20.32 -20.71 7.06
N PRO A 78 21.08 -19.91 7.83
CA PRO A 78 22.52 -19.84 7.66
C PRO A 78 23.15 -21.21 7.92
N LYS A 79 23.92 -21.71 6.94
CA LYS A 79 24.63 -23.01 7.00
C LYS A 79 25.52 -23.19 8.24
N TYR A 80 25.95 -22.09 8.86
CA TYR A 80 26.73 -22.08 10.09
C TYR A 80 26.17 -21.05 11.07
N ARG A 81 25.82 -21.49 12.28
CA ARG A 81 25.43 -20.63 13.40
C ARG A 81 26.69 -20.11 14.07
N ARG A 82 26.90 -18.80 14.07
CA ARG A 82 27.99 -18.18 14.84
C ARG A 82 27.48 -17.87 16.24
N THR A 83 28.28 -18.17 17.26
CA THR A 83 28.00 -17.93 18.69
C THR A 83 27.92 -16.44 19.04
N VAL A 84 28.66 -15.58 18.35
CA VAL A 84 28.81 -14.15 18.74
C VAL A 84 27.79 -13.23 18.06
N LYS A 85 27.43 -13.49 16.79
CA LYS A 85 26.35 -12.79 16.07
C LYS A 85 25.75 -13.75 15.04
N PRO A 86 24.48 -14.17 15.18
CA PRO A 86 23.84 -14.98 14.14
C PRO A 86 23.85 -14.18 12.84
N LYS A 87 24.35 -14.79 11.75
CA LYS A 87 24.19 -14.20 10.41
C LYS A 87 22.68 -14.14 10.13
N GLY A 88 22.22 -13.00 9.63
CA GLY A 88 20.84 -12.88 9.18
C GLY A 88 20.48 -13.94 8.14
N THR A 89 19.21 -14.34 8.12
CA THR A 89 18.65 -15.34 7.21
C THR A 89 18.97 -14.94 5.76
N SER A 90 19.49 -15.89 4.98
CA SER A 90 19.80 -15.63 3.57
C SER A 90 18.51 -15.66 2.76
N ARG A 91 18.31 -14.67 1.89
CA ARG A 91 17.07 -14.49 1.14
C ARG A 91 17.29 -14.73 -0.35
N TYR A 92 16.49 -15.61 -0.93
CA TYR A 92 16.48 -15.92 -2.36
C TYR A 92 15.17 -15.48 -2.98
N TYR A 93 15.28 -14.80 -4.11
CA TYR A 93 14.14 -14.32 -4.90
C TYR A 93 14.09 -15.14 -6.18
N THR A 94 12.97 -15.81 -6.43
CA THR A 94 12.74 -16.60 -7.64
C THR A 94 11.60 -15.99 -8.45
N LEU A 95 11.55 -16.28 -9.74
CA LEU A 95 10.40 -16.03 -10.61
C LEU A 95 10.19 -17.28 -11.46
N ILE A 96 8.94 -17.66 -11.72
CA ILE A 96 8.65 -18.78 -12.62
C ILE A 96 8.49 -18.25 -14.04
N ILE A 97 9.17 -18.89 -14.98
CA ILE A 97 8.98 -18.70 -16.42
C ILE A 97 8.92 -20.06 -17.05
N ASN A 98 7.89 -20.32 -17.86
CA ASN A 98 7.70 -21.60 -18.56
C ASN A 98 7.79 -22.82 -17.61
N GLY A 99 7.28 -22.67 -16.38
CA GLY A 99 7.34 -23.72 -15.35
C GLY A 99 8.67 -23.83 -14.58
N GLU A 100 9.72 -23.10 -14.97
CA GLU A 100 11.03 -23.16 -14.32
C GLU A 100 11.26 -22.01 -13.34
N GLU A 101 11.76 -22.32 -12.13
CA GLU A 101 12.19 -21.32 -11.16
C GLU A 101 13.54 -20.69 -11.56
N LYS A 102 13.54 -19.41 -11.90
CA LYS A 102 14.75 -18.63 -12.14
C LYS A 102 15.11 -17.78 -10.93
N ILE A 103 16.29 -18.00 -10.35
CA ILE A 103 16.79 -17.17 -9.26
C ILE A 103 17.27 -15.82 -9.78
N VAL A 104 16.69 -14.75 -9.23
CA VAL A 104 16.94 -13.35 -9.58
C VAL A 104 17.47 -12.55 -8.39
N CYS A 105 17.99 -11.35 -8.65
CA CYS A 105 18.34 -10.43 -7.58
C CYS A 105 17.09 -9.74 -7.03
N LYS A 106 17.16 -9.32 -5.76
CA LYS A 106 16.09 -8.60 -5.06
C LYS A 106 15.53 -7.42 -5.85
N LYS A 107 16.42 -6.57 -6.39
CA LYS A 107 16.03 -5.37 -7.15
C LYS A 107 15.17 -5.77 -8.36
N PHE A 108 15.60 -6.79 -9.10
CA PHE A 108 14.87 -7.27 -10.27
C PHE A 108 13.49 -7.79 -9.88
N TYR A 109 13.40 -8.62 -8.85
CA TYR A 109 12.13 -9.16 -8.33
C TYR A 109 11.14 -8.05 -7.95
N LEU A 110 11.55 -7.12 -7.08
CA LEU A 110 10.70 -6.02 -6.61
C LEU A 110 10.21 -5.12 -7.75
N ARG A 111 11.09 -4.86 -8.73
CA ARG A 111 10.78 -4.02 -9.89
C ARG A 111 9.92 -4.73 -10.94
N THR A 112 9.99 -6.05 -11.04
CA THR A 112 9.11 -6.84 -11.90
C THR A 112 7.69 -6.88 -11.34
N LEU A 113 7.51 -7.08 -10.04
CA LEU A 113 6.18 -7.10 -9.41
C LEU A 113 5.64 -5.71 -9.04
N SER A 114 6.47 -4.67 -9.20
CA SER A 114 6.17 -3.29 -8.81
C SER A 114 5.69 -3.15 -7.38
N ILE A 115 6.43 -3.79 -6.46
CA ILE A 115 6.17 -3.80 -5.03
C ILE A 115 7.33 -3.15 -4.26
N ALA A 116 6.99 -2.46 -3.19
CA ALA A 116 7.98 -1.93 -2.26
C ALA A 116 8.56 -3.04 -1.40
N GLU A 117 9.84 -2.92 -1.05
CA GLU A 117 10.51 -3.86 -0.16
C GLU A 117 9.83 -3.93 1.21
N THR A 118 9.36 -2.80 1.72
CA THR A 118 8.69 -2.71 3.02
C THR A 118 7.44 -3.60 3.07
N VAL A 119 6.71 -3.69 1.96
CA VAL A 119 5.55 -4.59 1.83
C VAL A 119 6.02 -6.03 1.94
N VAL A 120 7.04 -6.43 1.17
CA VAL A 120 7.59 -7.79 1.24
C VAL A 120 8.04 -8.14 2.66
N ASN A 121 8.81 -7.27 3.31
CA ASN A 121 9.29 -7.50 4.67
C ASN A 121 8.16 -7.57 5.70
N ARG A 122 7.16 -6.70 5.59
CA ARG A 122 5.99 -6.70 6.49
C ARG A 122 5.21 -7.99 6.34
N GLU A 123 4.87 -8.34 5.10
CA GLU A 123 4.10 -9.56 4.86
C GLU A 123 4.90 -10.77 5.35
N LEU A 124 6.18 -10.90 5.04
CA LEU A 124 6.99 -12.05 5.48
C LEU A 124 7.06 -12.27 7.00
N ARG A 125 6.96 -11.21 7.82
CA ARG A 125 6.90 -11.35 9.29
C ARG A 125 5.61 -12.03 9.75
N GLU A 126 4.54 -11.88 8.98
CA GLU A 126 3.20 -12.41 9.24
C GLU A 126 2.98 -13.78 8.57
N LYS A 127 4.01 -14.36 7.93
CA LYS A 127 3.91 -15.66 7.26
C LYS A 127 3.73 -16.74 8.33
N THR A 128 2.71 -17.59 8.19
CA THR A 128 2.52 -18.70 9.12
C THR A 128 3.66 -19.71 8.99
N LYS A 129 3.86 -20.54 10.02
CA LYS A 129 4.89 -21.62 10.03
C LYS A 129 4.77 -22.57 8.83
N LEU A 130 3.59 -22.69 8.23
CA LEU A 130 3.30 -23.53 7.07
C LEU A 130 3.63 -22.87 5.72
N GLY A 131 4.10 -21.63 5.74
CA GLY A 131 4.66 -21.00 4.55
C GLY A 131 3.64 -20.34 3.62
N PHE A 132 2.38 -20.20 4.04
CA PHE A 132 1.36 -19.41 3.37
C PHE A 132 0.94 -18.21 4.22
N PHE A 133 0.21 -17.28 3.62
CA PHE A 133 -0.48 -16.25 4.38
C PHE A 133 -1.87 -16.78 4.71
N GLU A 134 -2.29 -16.67 5.97
CA GLU A 134 -3.71 -16.80 6.32
C GLU A 134 -4.46 -15.53 5.92
N ALA A 135 -5.71 -15.69 5.50
CA ALA A 135 -6.58 -14.56 5.22
C ALA A 135 -6.76 -13.79 6.53
N ASN A 136 -6.01 -12.70 6.67
CA ASN A 136 -6.03 -11.94 7.90
C ASN A 136 -7.25 -11.02 7.87
N GLU A 137 -8.39 -11.55 8.29
CA GLU A 137 -9.67 -10.83 8.42
C GLU A 137 -9.53 -9.60 9.35
N ASN A 138 -8.56 -9.64 10.27
CA ASN A 138 -8.27 -8.57 11.23
C ASN A 138 -7.56 -7.34 10.63
N ARG A 139 -7.25 -7.33 9.31
CA ARG A 139 -6.70 -6.14 8.64
C ARG A 139 -7.78 -5.13 8.23
N ARG A 140 -9.05 -5.53 8.29
CA ARG A 140 -10.16 -4.58 8.31
C ARG A 140 -10.45 -4.31 9.77
N HIS A 141 -10.45 -3.04 10.18
CA HIS A 141 -11.07 -2.71 11.46
C HIS A 141 -12.49 -3.29 11.43
N SER A 142 -12.83 -4.14 12.39
CA SER A 142 -14.15 -4.80 12.45
C SER A 142 -15.30 -3.77 12.48
N ASN A 143 -15.00 -2.54 12.89
CA ASN A 143 -15.80 -1.35 12.62
C ASN A 143 -15.20 -0.56 11.45
N PRO A 144 -15.61 -0.79 10.19
CA PRO A 144 -15.62 0.32 9.25
C PRO A 144 -16.48 1.42 9.89
N PRO A 145 -16.06 2.71 9.91
CA PRO A 145 -16.99 3.76 10.27
C PRO A 145 -18.21 3.60 9.36
N GLY A 146 -19.40 3.54 9.95
CA GLY A 146 -20.65 3.41 9.20
C GLY A 146 -20.75 4.49 8.11
N ASP A 147 -21.72 4.35 7.22
CA ASP A 147 -21.98 5.36 6.20
C ASP A 147 -22.47 6.66 6.86
N LEU A 148 -21.52 7.51 7.32
CA LEU A 148 -21.79 8.78 7.98
C LEU A 148 -22.15 9.89 6.98
N ASN A 149 -22.41 9.57 5.71
CA ASN A 149 -22.58 10.60 4.68
C ASN A 149 -23.81 11.47 4.92
N GLU A 150 -24.92 10.90 5.41
CA GLU A 150 -26.14 11.67 5.72
C GLU A 150 -25.95 12.57 6.95
N ASP A 151 -25.41 12.04 8.05
CA ASP A 151 -25.19 12.81 9.28
C ASP A 151 -24.13 13.94 9.09
N ARG A 152 -23.22 13.79 8.12
CA ARG A 152 -22.08 14.70 7.99
C ARG A 152 -22.46 16.12 7.56
N GLU A 153 -23.38 16.26 6.62
CA GLU A 153 -23.84 17.59 6.18
C GLU A 153 -24.70 18.25 7.27
N GLU A 154 -25.50 17.48 7.99
CA GLU A 154 -26.29 17.98 9.12
C GLU A 154 -25.39 18.50 10.26
N ILE A 155 -24.38 17.71 10.66
CA ILE A 155 -23.41 18.10 11.68
C ILE A 155 -22.65 19.36 11.24
N LYS A 156 -22.29 19.45 9.96
CA LYS A 156 -21.58 20.62 9.43
C LYS A 156 -22.45 21.88 9.48
N ASN A 157 -23.70 21.80 9.04
CA ASN A 157 -24.66 22.91 9.12
C ASN A 157 -24.88 23.36 10.56
N GLN A 158 -24.96 22.42 11.50
CA GLN A 158 -25.06 22.72 12.92
C GLN A 158 -23.82 23.46 13.45
N ILE A 159 -22.62 23.05 13.06
CA ILE A 159 -21.37 23.75 13.43
C ILE A 159 -21.33 25.16 12.83
N GLU A 160 -21.77 25.33 11.59
CA GLU A 160 -21.81 26.63 10.90
C GLU A 160 -22.87 27.58 11.46
N SER A 161 -23.88 27.06 12.19
CA SER A 161 -24.90 27.89 12.85
C SER A 161 -24.39 28.67 14.07
N PHE A 162 -23.25 28.28 14.65
CA PHE A 162 -22.70 28.97 15.81
C PHE A 162 -21.97 30.26 15.42
N ALA A 163 -22.03 31.25 16.31
CA ALA A 163 -21.30 32.49 16.13
C ALA A 163 -19.78 32.22 16.09
N VAL A 164 -19.15 32.79 15.07
CA VAL A 164 -17.70 32.71 14.86
C VAL A 164 -17.02 33.96 15.39
N VAL A 165 -15.82 33.77 15.92
CA VAL A 165 -14.96 34.80 16.49
C VAL A 165 -13.67 34.84 15.68
N ASP A 166 -13.17 36.05 15.45
CA ASP A 166 -11.84 36.23 14.87
C ASP A 166 -10.76 35.79 15.86
N SER A 167 -9.62 35.33 15.35
CA SER A 167 -8.56 34.88 16.24
C SER A 167 -8.01 36.07 17.04
N HIS A 168 -8.08 35.97 18.38
CA HIS A 168 -7.59 36.98 19.33
C HIS A 168 -6.09 37.32 19.15
N TYR A 169 -5.34 36.44 18.49
CA TYR A 169 -3.90 36.58 18.23
C TYR A 169 -3.58 36.73 16.74
N CYS A 170 -4.52 37.17 15.90
CA CYS A 170 -4.33 37.23 14.45
C CYS A 170 -3.10 38.10 14.09
N ARG A 171 -2.03 37.44 13.62
CA ARG A 171 -1.05 38.07 12.71
C ARG A 171 -1.80 38.43 11.42
N LYS A 172 -1.53 39.60 10.83
CA LYS A 172 -2.26 40.31 9.74
C LYS A 172 -2.73 39.52 8.50
N SER A 173 -2.45 38.22 8.36
CA SER A 173 -2.61 37.46 7.11
C SER A 173 -3.53 36.23 7.19
N SER A 174 -4.30 36.01 8.25
CA SER A 174 -5.18 34.83 8.37
C SER A 174 -6.65 35.17 8.15
N THR A 175 -7.32 34.42 7.27
CA THR A 175 -8.79 34.46 7.03
C THR A 175 -9.57 33.43 7.85
N ARG A 176 -8.91 32.72 8.77
CA ARG A 176 -9.53 31.66 9.58
C ARG A 176 -10.47 32.26 10.63
N LYS A 177 -11.66 31.68 10.73
CA LYS A 177 -12.69 31.94 11.74
C LYS A 177 -12.68 30.82 12.78
N TYR A 178 -12.93 31.16 14.04
CA TYR A 178 -12.89 30.22 15.16
C TYR A 178 -14.25 30.18 15.86
N LEU A 179 -14.58 29.08 16.51
CA LEU A 179 -15.70 29.05 17.45
C LEU A 179 -15.29 29.73 18.76
N SER A 180 -16.27 30.23 19.51
CA SER A 180 -16.02 30.80 20.84
C SER A 180 -15.27 29.83 21.74
N SER A 181 -14.33 30.32 22.55
CA SER A 181 -13.62 29.51 23.55
C SER A 181 -14.54 28.93 24.63
N THR A 182 -15.73 29.51 24.79
CA THR A 182 -16.77 29.04 25.71
C THR A 182 -17.57 27.85 25.16
N LEU A 183 -17.41 27.51 23.88
CA LEU A 183 -18.14 26.45 23.21
C LEU A 183 -17.24 25.22 23.04
N SER A 184 -17.48 24.19 23.84
CA SER A 184 -16.77 22.92 23.76
C SER A 184 -17.42 21.95 22.77
N ILE A 185 -16.63 20.98 22.30
CA ILE A 185 -17.11 19.91 21.42
C ILE A 185 -18.28 19.15 22.07
N ASP A 186 -18.21 18.89 23.38
CA ASP A 186 -19.28 18.23 24.13
C ASP A 186 -20.57 19.06 24.15
N GLN A 187 -20.47 20.38 24.29
CA GLN A 187 -21.64 21.27 24.24
C GLN A 187 -22.28 21.28 22.85
N ILE A 188 -21.45 21.34 21.80
CA ILE A 188 -21.92 21.29 20.41
C ILE A 188 -22.67 19.98 20.15
N HIS A 189 -22.11 18.86 20.59
CA HIS A 189 -22.74 17.55 20.47
C HIS A 189 -24.06 17.45 21.25
N ARG A 190 -24.11 17.96 22.49
CA ARG A 190 -25.35 18.00 23.28
C ARG A 190 -26.45 18.81 22.57
N ILE A 191 -26.12 19.97 22.03
CA ILE A 191 -27.07 20.82 21.30
C ILE A 191 -27.58 20.11 20.05
N TYR A 192 -26.69 19.45 19.30
CA TYR A 192 -27.06 18.65 18.14
C TYR A 192 -28.06 17.52 18.49
N VAL A 193 -27.78 16.75 19.56
CA VAL A 193 -28.67 15.67 20.01
C VAL A 193 -30.03 16.20 20.45
N ILE A 194 -30.09 17.36 21.11
CA ILE A 194 -31.36 17.99 21.52
C ILE A 194 -32.17 18.39 20.29
N LYS A 195 -31.57 19.13 19.34
CA LYS A 195 -32.25 19.55 18.11
C LYS A 195 -32.80 18.37 17.31
N ARG A 196 -32.05 17.28 17.24
CA ARG A 196 -32.48 16.08 16.51
C ARG A 196 -33.68 15.39 17.18
N LYS A 197 -33.76 15.42 18.53
CA LYS A 197 -34.91 14.89 19.28
C LYS A 197 -36.17 15.76 19.20
N GLU A 198 -36.03 17.05 18.91
CA GLU A 198 -37.16 17.97 18.73
C GLU A 198 -37.74 17.94 17.31
N ALA A 199 -36.99 17.42 16.35
CA ALA A 199 -37.38 17.29 14.95
C ALA A 199 -38.07 15.95 14.61
N ASP A 200 -37.98 14.96 15.51
CA ASP A 200 -38.67 13.65 15.48
C ASP A 200 -40.03 13.72 16.20
#